data_AF-A0A7C4YKI4-F1
#
_entry.id   AF-A0A7C4YKI4-F1
#
_cell.length_a   1.000
_cell.length_b   1.000
_cell.length_c   1.000
_cell.angle_alpha   90.00
_cell.angle_beta   90.00
_cell.angle_gamma   90.00
#
_symmetry.space_group_name_H-M   'P 1'
#
loop_
_entity.id
_entity.type
_entity.pdbx_description
1 polymer ?
#
loop_
_entity_poly.entity_id
_entity_poly.type
_entity_poly.pdbx_seq_one_letter_code
_entity_poly.pdbx_strand_id
1 'polypeptide(L)' 'EVDGSQHLEQAEYDAERTKYFKSKGYRVLRFWNHQVMRDLDTVMRVIWEEVNK' A
#
# COMPACT_ATOMS: atom_id res chain seq x y z
N GLU A 1 -0.40 2.87 0.67
CA GLU A 1 -0.28 3.00 2.13
C GLU A 1 1.17 2.74 2.52
N VAL A 2 1.74 3.62 3.35
CA VAL A 2 3.13 3.55 3.81
C VAL A 2 3.06 3.28 5.30
N ASP A 3 3.33 2.02 5.68
CA ASP A 3 3.00 1.51 7.01
C ASP A 3 4.21 1.43 7.95
N GLY A 4 4.08 2.07 9.11
CA GLY A 4 5.09 2.09 10.17
C GLY A 4 4.85 1.02 11.21
N SER A 5 5.91 0.53 11.83
CA SER A 5 5.86 -0.55 12.82
C SER A 5 5.04 -0.16 14.07
N GLN A 6 3.72 -0.26 14.00
CA GLN A 6 2.85 -0.21 15.17
C GLN A 6 1.44 -0.77 14.88
N HIS A 7 1.17 -1.89 15.56
CA HIS A 7 -0.12 -2.46 15.97
C HIS A 7 -0.77 -3.60 15.15
N LEU A 8 -0.77 -4.76 15.80
CA LEU A 8 -1.50 -6.00 15.54
C LEU A 8 -3.05 -5.86 15.50
N GLU A 9 -3.59 -4.65 15.68
CA GLU A 9 -5.03 -4.34 15.57
C GLU A 9 -5.41 -3.68 14.23
N GLN A 10 -4.46 -3.41 13.34
CA GLN A 10 -4.76 -2.75 12.07
C GLN A 10 -5.41 -3.66 11.03
N ALA A 11 -5.35 -4.99 11.12
CA ALA A 11 -5.77 -5.87 10.02
C ALA A 11 -7.25 -5.68 9.60
N GLU A 12 -8.17 -5.51 10.55
CA GLU A 12 -9.59 -5.28 10.24
C GLU A 12 -9.86 -3.86 9.73
N TYR A 13 -9.24 -2.86 10.35
CA TYR A 13 -9.33 -1.46 9.92
C TYR A 13 -8.78 -1.27 8.49
N ASP A 14 -7.70 -1.98 8.20
CA ASP A 14 -6.99 -1.94 6.94
C ASP A 14 -7.76 -2.66 5.82
N ALA A 15 -8.46 -3.75 6.16
CA ALA A 15 -9.36 -4.46 5.25
C ALA A 15 -10.57 -3.59 4.87
N GLU A 16 -11.24 -2.95 5.83
CA GLU A 16 -12.39 -2.08 5.55
C GLU A 16 -11.99 -0.84 4.74
N ARG A 17 -10.84 -0.25 5.05
CA ARG A 17 -10.28 0.87 4.27
C ARG A 17 -9.95 0.45 2.83
N THR A 18 -9.33 -0.71 2.65
CA THR A 18 -9.05 -1.27 1.33
C THR A 18 -10.33 -1.52 0.54
N LYS A 19 -11.35 -2.08 1.19
CA LYS A 19 -12.66 -2.35 0.59
C LYS A 19 -13.36 -1.07 0.17
N TYR A 20 -13.32 -0.03 1.00
CA TYR A 20 -13.87 1.28 0.67
C TYR A 20 -13.23 1.87 -0.58
N PHE A 21 -11.90 1.93 -0.65
CA PHE A 21 -11.21 2.49 -1.82
C PHE A 21 -11.44 1.67 -3.09
N LYS A 22 -11.42 0.33 -2.98
CA LYS A 22 -11.77 -0.55 -4.10
C LYS A 22 -13.20 -0.32 -4.59
N SER A 23 -14.17 -0.13 -3.69
CA SER A 23 -15.56 0.17 -4.07
C SER A 23 -15.71 1.49 -4.85
N LYS A 24 -14.75 2.40 -4.72
CA LYS A 24 -14.70 3.67 -5.43
C LYS A 24 -13.89 3.61 -6.74
N GLY A 25 -13.41 2.43 -7.13
CA GLY A 25 -12.62 2.20 -8.34
C GLY A 25 -11.12 2.46 -8.18
N TYR A 26 -10.63 2.68 -6.96
CA TYR A 26 -9.19 2.85 -6.72
C TYR A 26 -8.48 1.50 -6.62
N ARG A 27 -7.24 1.47 -7.12
CA ARG A 27 -6.28 0.39 -6.86
C ARG A 27 -5.44 0.77 -5.65
N VAL A 28 -5.33 -0.13 -4.68
CA VAL A 28 -4.60 0.10 -3.42
C VAL A 28 -3.28 -0.65 -3.46
N LEU A 29 -2.17 0.09 -3.41
CA LEU A 29 -0.82 -0.44 -3.25
C LEU A 29 -0.32 -0.16 -1.82
N ARG A 30 0.32 -1.14 -1.19
CA ARG A 30 0.91 -1.01 0.16
C ARG A 30 2.41 -1.25 0.11
N PHE A 31 3.15 -0.41 0.82
CA PHE A 31 4.58 -0.50 1.01
C PHE A 31 4.89 -0.39 2.49
N TRP A 32 5.86 -1.15 2.96
CA TRP A 32 6.40 -0.94 4.30
C TRP A 32 7.24 0.34 4.34
N ASN A 33 7.26 1.03 5.49
CA ASN A 33 8.11 2.21 5.67
C ASN A 33 9.56 1.95 5.29
N HIS A 34 10.11 0.78 5.62
CA HIS A 34 11.49 0.45 5.27
C HIS A 34 11.72 0.37 3.75
N GLN A 35 10.73 -0.09 2.98
CA GLN A 35 10.83 -0.12 1.52
C GLN A 35 10.85 1.29 0.97
N VAL A 36 9.96 2.16 1.44
CA VAL A 36 9.94 3.56 1.00
C VAL A 36 11.23 4.29 1.39
N MET A 37 11.75 4.04 2.59
CA MET A 37 12.94 4.73 3.10
C MET A 37 14.26 4.17 2.58
N ARG A 38 14.32 2.89 2.19
CA ARG A 38 15.60 2.21 1.88
C ARG A 38 15.64 1.56 0.50
N ASP A 39 14.50 1.41 -0.17
CA ASP A 39 14.40 0.73 -1.47
C ASP A 39 13.32 1.39 -2.34
N LEU A 40 13.55 2.66 -2.66
CA LEU A 40 12.62 3.45 -3.44
C LEU A 40 12.49 2.93 -4.88
N ASP A 41 13.55 2.36 -5.45
CA ASP A 41 13.53 1.77 -6.79
C ASP A 41 12.51 0.64 -6.90
N THR A 42 12.42 -0.23 -5.89
CA THR A 42 11.39 -1.29 -5.84
C THR A 42 9.98 -0.69 -5.76
N VAL A 43 9.78 0.35 -4.94
CA VAL A 43 8.48 1.06 -4.84
C VAL A 43 8.08 1.65 -6.19
N MET A 44 9.00 2.34 -6.86
CA MET A 44 8.77 2.98 -8.14
C MET A 44 8.45 1.96 -9.24
N ARG A 45 9.15 0.82 -9.27
CA ARG A 45 8.88 -0.25 -10.23
C ARG A 45 7.47 -0.80 -10.08
N VAL A 46 7.03 -1.07 -8.84
CA VAL A 46 5.68 -1.58 -8.58
C VAL A 46 4.62 -0.58 -9.02
N ILE A 47 4.83 0.72 -8.75
CA ILE A 47 3.91 1.77 -9.22
C ILE A 47 3.87 1.82 -10.75
N TRP A 48 5.04 1.78 -11.40
CA TRP A 48 5.15 1.80 -12.85
C TRP A 48 4.42 0.62 -13.49
N GLU A 49 4.66 -0.59 -13.01
CA GLU A 49 3.98 -1.79 -13.49
C GLU A 49 2.46 -1.71 -13.29
N GLU A 50 2.00 -1.15 -12.17
CA GLU A 50 0.57 -1.06 -11.89
C GLU A 50 -0.16 -0.08 -12.80
N VAL A 51 0.48 1.05 -13.13
CA VAL A 51 -0.08 2.08 -14.03
C VAL A 51 -0.07 1.65 -15.50
N ASN A 52 0.88 0.79 -15.90
CA ASN A 52 1.04 0.33 -17.29
C ASN A 52 0.40 -1.05 -17.56
N LYS A 53 -0.40 -1.58 -16.64
CA LYS A 53 -1.29 -2.74 -16.85
C LYS A 53 -2.60 -2.29 -17.50
#